data_AF-A0A368XCY7-F1
#
_entry.id   AF-A0A368XCY7-F1
#
_cell.length_a   1.000
_cell.length_b   1.000
_cell.length_c   1.000
_cell.angle_alpha   90.00
_cell.angle_beta   90.00
_cell.angle_gamma   90.00
#
_symmetry.space_group_name_H-M   'P 1'
#
loop_
_entity.id
_entity.type
_entity.pdbx_description
1 polymer ?
#
loop_
_entity_poly.entity_id
_entity_poly.type
_entity_poly.pdbx_seq_one_letter_code
_entity_poly.pdbx_strand_id
1 'polypeptide(L)'
;MRKQLDNQRGNAMFYLIWILGMVGILLLILTNISKVFVVGNQAKNATEQAAMASTAVIIEETKNAIEKFDDDPLSIPLRITRGGDKLETVINEKKNDYQAIGNSSTQAYIKALNDVLPNEIDQHILLKQTIRNHFSSVNLSYQYRSAARTIVEDNDGNGSDTIVTFSNTDWRIEVEGTATFKSVSDGEVISSFEQKVDGKGYGPVLRYMENVYQ
;
A
#
# COMPACT_ATOMS: atom_id res chain seq x y z
N MET A 1 -35.49 -15.99 69.23
CA MET A 1 -34.60 -15.16 68.40
C MET A 1 -34.10 -15.95 67.18
N ARG A 2 -34.84 -15.97 66.07
CA ARG A 2 -34.35 -16.43 64.75
C ARG A 2 -35.24 -15.78 63.68
N LYS A 3 -35.02 -14.49 63.40
CA LYS A 3 -35.74 -13.78 62.34
C LYS A 3 -35.01 -12.53 61.86
N GLN A 4 -33.70 -12.66 61.57
CA GLN A 4 -32.93 -11.56 60.96
C GLN A 4 -31.88 -12.03 59.92
N LEU A 5 -31.78 -13.34 59.61
CA LEU A 5 -30.77 -13.83 58.66
C LEU A 5 -31.24 -13.93 57.20
N ASP A 6 -32.55 -13.80 56.92
CA ASP A 6 -33.08 -13.89 55.54
C ASP A 6 -33.02 -12.58 54.75
N ASN A 7 -32.70 -11.44 55.39
CA ASN A 7 -32.69 -10.13 54.73
C ASN A 7 -31.36 -9.76 54.04
N GLN A 8 -30.33 -10.60 54.13
CA GLN A 8 -29.04 -10.33 53.46
C GLN A 8 -28.93 -10.96 52.06
N ARG A 9 -29.77 -11.97 51.74
CA ARG A 9 -29.78 -12.61 50.42
C ARG A 9 -30.31 -11.71 49.31
N GLY A 10 -31.31 -10.86 49.61
CA GLY A 10 -31.83 -9.86 48.67
C GLY A 10 -30.78 -8.81 48.30
N ASN A 11 -30.01 -8.33 49.29
CA ASN A 11 -28.95 -7.35 49.07
C ASN A 11 -27.80 -7.92 48.20
N ALA A 12 -27.38 -9.15 48.47
CA ALA A 12 -26.35 -9.83 47.68
C ALA A 12 -26.77 -10.02 46.21
N MET A 13 -28.05 -10.31 45.95
CA MET A 13 -28.57 -10.45 44.58
C MET A 13 -28.52 -9.13 43.80
N PHE A 14 -28.86 -8.00 44.43
CA PHE A 14 -28.73 -6.68 43.81
C PHE A 14 -27.26 -6.33 43.50
N TYR A 15 -26.34 -6.62 44.42
CA TYR A 15 -24.91 -6.43 44.16
C TYR A 15 -24.40 -7.30 43.01
N LEU A 16 -24.84 -8.56 42.91
CA LEU A 16 -24.47 -9.45 41.81
C LEU A 16 -24.99 -8.95 40.46
N ILE A 17 -26.25 -8.49 40.39
CA ILE A 17 -26.83 -7.91 39.18
C ILE A 17 -26.07 -6.64 38.78
N TRP A 18 -25.74 -5.78 39.74
CA TRP A 18 -25.01 -4.55 39.49
C TRP A 18 -23.57 -4.80 39.00
N ILE A 19 -22.87 -5.77 39.58
CA ILE A 19 -21.55 -6.21 39.11
C ILE A 19 -21.65 -6.79 37.70
N LEU A 20 -22.64 -7.64 37.42
CA LEU A 20 -22.85 -8.18 36.07
C LEU A 20 -23.13 -7.06 35.06
N GLY A 21 -23.91 -6.05 35.43
CA GLY A 21 -24.13 -4.85 34.63
C GLY A 21 -22.83 -4.11 34.32
N MET A 22 -22.00 -3.86 35.32
CA MET A 22 -20.68 -3.23 35.11
C MET A 22 -19.76 -4.07 34.23
N VAL A 23 -19.73 -5.40 34.41
CA VAL A 23 -18.97 -6.29 33.53
C VAL A 23 -19.46 -6.20 32.09
N GLY A 24 -20.77 -6.15 31.87
CA GLY A 24 -21.36 -5.95 30.55
C GLY A 24 -20.89 -4.65 29.88
N ILE A 25 -20.93 -3.54 30.61
CA ILE A 25 -20.44 -2.23 30.13
C ILE A 25 -18.94 -2.30 29.80
N LEU A 26 -18.12 -2.90 30.67
CA LEU A 26 -16.69 -3.07 30.44
C LEU A 26 -16.40 -3.91 29.18
N LEU A 27 -17.17 -4.96 28.93
CA LEU A 27 -17.06 -5.78 27.72
C LEU A 27 -17.40 -4.98 26.46
N LEU A 28 -18.44 -4.13 26.49
CA LEU A 28 -18.77 -3.25 25.37
C LEU A 28 -17.64 -2.26 25.08
N ILE A 29 -17.05 -1.65 26.11
CA ILE A 29 -15.91 -0.75 25.97
C ILE A 29 -14.71 -1.50 25.36
N LEU A 30 -14.35 -2.67 25.90
CA LEU A 30 -13.23 -3.46 25.43
C LEU A 30 -13.40 -3.90 23.97
N THR A 31 -14.63 -4.27 23.59
CA THR A 31 -14.98 -4.66 22.21
C THR A 31 -14.80 -3.49 21.25
N ASN A 32 -15.26 -2.29 21.62
CA ASN A 32 -15.10 -1.09 20.80
C ASN A 32 -13.62 -0.73 20.62
N ILE A 33 -12.83 -0.73 21.69
CA ILE A 33 -11.38 -0.47 21.62
C ILE A 33 -10.72 -1.47 20.67
N SER A 34 -10.98 -2.77 20.84
CA SER A 34 -10.42 -3.82 19.99
C SER A 34 -10.80 -3.63 18.52
N LYS A 35 -12.06 -3.27 18.26
CA LYS A 35 -12.54 -3.03 16.90
C LYS A 35 -11.90 -1.80 16.24
N VAL A 36 -11.66 -0.71 16.98
CA VAL A 36 -10.92 0.46 16.46
C VAL A 36 -9.52 0.05 16.00
N PHE A 37 -8.80 -0.76 16.78
CA PHE A 37 -7.47 -1.25 16.38
C PHE A 37 -7.52 -2.13 15.13
N VAL A 38 -8.52 -3.01 15.02
CA VAL A 38 -8.72 -3.84 13.82
C VAL A 38 -8.96 -2.97 12.59
N VAL A 39 -9.86 -1.98 12.68
CA VAL A 39 -10.16 -1.07 11.57
C VAL A 39 -8.94 -0.21 11.20
N GLY A 40 -8.16 0.25 12.19
CA GLY A 40 -6.91 0.98 11.93
C GLY A 40 -5.85 0.14 11.22
N ASN A 41 -5.68 -1.13 11.64
CA ASN A 41 -4.79 -2.06 10.95
C ASN A 41 -5.27 -2.39 9.53
N GLN A 42 -6.59 -2.50 9.35
CA GLN A 42 -7.19 -2.70 8.03
C GLN A 42 -6.93 -1.51 7.12
N ALA A 43 -7.18 -0.28 7.58
CA ALA A 43 -6.89 0.94 6.81
C ALA A 43 -5.42 1.00 6.39
N LYS A 44 -4.50 0.72 7.33
CA LYS A 44 -3.06 0.68 7.06
C LYS A 44 -2.71 -0.37 6.01
N ASN A 45 -3.13 -1.63 6.21
CA ASN A 45 -2.85 -2.74 5.29
C ASN A 45 -3.43 -2.48 3.89
N ALA A 46 -4.63 -1.92 3.80
CA ALA A 46 -5.25 -1.54 2.54
C ALA A 46 -4.40 -0.51 1.78
N THR A 47 -3.97 0.56 2.47
CA THR A 47 -3.11 1.59 1.86
C THR A 47 -1.72 1.07 1.49
N GLU A 48 -1.12 0.16 2.27
CA GLU A 48 0.17 -0.47 1.94
C GLU A 48 0.07 -1.37 0.71
N GLN A 49 -0.95 -2.23 0.64
CA GLN A 49 -1.22 -3.06 -0.54
C GLN A 49 -1.51 -2.21 -1.78
N ALA A 50 -2.27 -1.13 -1.63
CA ALA A 50 -2.56 -0.21 -2.71
C ALA A 50 -1.28 0.46 -3.24
N ALA A 51 -0.39 0.91 -2.35
CA ALA A 51 0.88 1.50 -2.76
C ALA A 51 1.80 0.49 -3.48
N MET A 52 1.81 -0.77 -3.05
CA MET A 52 2.52 -1.85 -3.72
C MET A 52 1.95 -2.14 -5.12
N ALA A 53 0.63 -2.23 -5.25
CA ALA A 53 -0.05 -2.46 -6.52
C ALA A 53 0.17 -1.30 -7.51
N SER A 54 0.02 -0.06 -7.06
CA SER A 54 0.34 1.13 -7.87
C SER A 54 1.80 1.14 -8.33
N THR A 55 2.72 0.70 -7.47
CA THR A 55 4.13 0.59 -7.85
C THR A 55 4.36 -0.51 -8.88
N ALA A 56 3.66 -1.63 -8.78
CA ALA A 56 3.71 -2.70 -9.77
C ALA A 56 3.29 -2.21 -11.16
N VAL A 57 2.25 -1.37 -11.25
CA VAL A 57 1.83 -0.72 -12.51
C VAL A 57 2.97 0.10 -13.12
N ILE A 58 3.67 0.90 -12.32
CA ILE A 58 4.81 1.70 -12.83
C ILE A 58 5.93 0.79 -13.34
N ILE A 59 6.23 -0.28 -12.61
CA ILE A 59 7.27 -1.25 -12.98
C ILE A 59 6.89 -1.96 -14.29
N GLU A 60 5.64 -2.37 -14.45
CA GLU A 60 5.13 -3.02 -15.66
C GLU A 60 5.22 -2.08 -16.87
N GLU A 61 4.76 -0.83 -16.75
CA GLU A 61 4.88 0.13 -17.85
C GLU A 61 6.33 0.54 -18.13
N THR A 62 7.20 0.49 -17.12
CA THR A 62 8.65 0.67 -17.33
C THR A 62 9.22 -0.48 -18.16
N LYS A 63 8.84 -1.73 -17.86
CA LYS A 63 9.21 -2.90 -18.65
C LYS A 63 8.73 -2.77 -20.09
N ASN A 64 7.47 -2.40 -20.29
CA ASN A 64 6.90 -2.17 -21.62
C ASN A 64 7.64 -1.06 -22.40
N ALA A 65 8.05 0.01 -21.72
CA ALA A 65 8.83 1.07 -22.35
C ALA A 65 10.23 0.60 -22.77
N ILE A 66 10.88 -0.23 -21.94
CA ILE A 66 12.19 -0.81 -22.24
C ILE A 66 12.10 -1.76 -23.42
N GLU A 67 11.09 -2.63 -23.47
CA GLU A 67 10.86 -3.53 -24.60
C GLU A 67 10.67 -2.73 -25.91
N LYS A 68 9.86 -1.67 -25.88
CA LYS A 68 9.68 -0.77 -27.03
C LYS A 68 10.97 -0.09 -27.46
N PHE A 69 11.81 0.32 -26.50
CA PHE A 69 13.11 0.91 -26.80
C PHE A 69 14.04 -0.10 -27.45
N ASP A 70 14.13 -1.31 -26.89
CA ASP A 70 14.95 -2.36 -27.45
C ASP A 70 14.48 -2.71 -28.88
N ASP A 71 13.19 -2.83 -29.13
CA ASP A 71 12.72 -3.20 -30.48
C ASP A 71 12.83 -2.07 -31.52
N ASP A 72 13.18 -0.84 -31.12
CA ASP A 72 13.45 0.27 -32.03
C ASP A 72 14.82 0.09 -32.74
N PRO A 73 14.90 0.14 -34.08
CA PRO A 73 16.16 0.13 -34.82
C PRO A 73 17.15 1.22 -34.40
N LEU A 74 16.67 2.36 -33.90
CA LEU A 74 17.52 3.45 -33.39
C LEU A 74 18.26 3.08 -32.10
N SER A 75 17.87 1.99 -31.42
CA SER A 75 18.59 1.45 -30.26
C SER A 75 19.82 0.61 -30.62
N ILE A 76 19.99 0.22 -31.90
CA ILE A 76 21.09 -0.68 -32.32
C ILE A 76 22.48 -0.12 -31.97
N PRO A 77 22.82 1.16 -32.25
CA PRO A 77 24.11 1.72 -31.85
C PRO A 77 24.32 1.70 -30.33
N LEU A 78 23.24 1.80 -29.56
CA LEU A 78 23.22 1.82 -28.09
C LEU A 78 23.32 0.40 -27.49
N ARG A 79 23.12 -0.66 -28.27
CA ARG A 79 23.38 -2.03 -27.85
C ARG A 79 24.87 -2.36 -27.88
N ILE A 80 25.63 -1.73 -28.78
CA ILE A 80 27.07 -1.98 -28.94
C ILE A 80 27.83 -1.62 -27.66
N THR A 81 27.42 -0.57 -26.95
CA THR A 81 27.99 -0.18 -25.65
C THR A 81 27.75 -1.23 -24.54
N ARG A 82 26.79 -2.13 -24.76
CA ARG A 82 26.38 -3.22 -23.85
C ARG A 82 26.76 -4.59 -24.40
N GLY A 83 27.81 -4.67 -25.22
CA GLY A 83 28.27 -5.94 -25.80
C GLY A 83 27.32 -6.54 -26.85
N GLY A 84 26.30 -5.80 -27.28
CA GLY A 84 25.27 -6.25 -28.21
C GLY A 84 23.94 -6.63 -27.54
N ASP A 85 23.88 -6.62 -26.20
CA ASP A 85 22.72 -7.10 -25.47
C ASP A 85 21.57 -6.08 -25.39
N LYS A 86 20.35 -6.62 -25.25
CA LYS A 86 19.13 -5.84 -24.96
C LYS A 86 19.17 -5.30 -23.53
N LEU A 87 18.50 -4.17 -23.29
CA LEU A 87 18.41 -3.58 -21.96
C LEU A 87 17.69 -4.51 -20.99
N GLU A 88 16.63 -5.15 -21.49
CA GLU A 88 15.89 -6.14 -20.71
C GLU A 88 16.79 -7.29 -20.23
N THR A 89 17.72 -7.76 -21.08
CA THR A 89 18.67 -8.82 -20.72
C THR A 89 19.59 -8.37 -19.59
N VAL A 90 20.19 -7.18 -19.70
CA VAL A 90 21.09 -6.63 -18.67
C VAL A 90 20.38 -6.46 -17.33
N ILE A 91 19.13 -5.99 -17.34
CA ILE A 91 18.31 -5.87 -16.13
C ILE A 91 18.00 -7.24 -15.53
N ASN A 92 17.66 -8.24 -16.36
CA ASN A 92 17.35 -9.59 -15.89
C ASN A 92 18.57 -10.32 -15.34
N GLU A 93 19.75 -10.13 -15.91
CA GLU A 93 21.01 -10.64 -15.35
C GLU A 93 21.28 -10.03 -13.97
N LYS A 94 21.18 -8.69 -13.86
CA LYS A 94 21.33 -8.00 -12.58
C LYS A 94 20.29 -8.43 -11.55
N LYS A 95 19.05 -8.70 -11.97
CA LYS A 95 17.99 -9.28 -11.13
C LYS A 95 18.42 -10.65 -10.60
N ASN A 96 18.95 -11.53 -11.46
CA ASN A 96 19.40 -12.86 -11.05
C ASN A 96 20.53 -12.78 -10.02
N ASP A 97 21.46 -11.84 -10.16
CA ASP A 97 22.50 -11.58 -9.14
C ASP A 97 21.90 -11.23 -7.78
N TYR A 98 20.86 -10.37 -7.77
CA TYR A 98 20.15 -10.05 -6.54
C TYR A 98 19.36 -11.21 -5.96
N GLN A 99 18.79 -12.08 -6.79
CA GLN A 99 18.12 -13.28 -6.32
C GLN A 99 19.11 -14.29 -5.73
N ALA A 100 20.30 -14.41 -6.30
CA ALA A 100 21.36 -15.30 -5.82
C ALA A 100 21.82 -14.95 -4.39
N ILE A 101 21.72 -13.68 -3.98
CA ILE A 101 22.00 -13.23 -2.62
C ILE A 101 20.78 -13.22 -1.69
N GLY A 102 19.66 -13.82 -2.10
CA GLY A 102 18.48 -14.05 -1.26
C GLY A 102 17.35 -13.03 -1.36
N ASN A 103 17.39 -12.08 -2.31
CA ASN A 103 16.24 -11.20 -2.53
C ASN A 103 15.10 -11.94 -3.22
N SER A 104 13.85 -11.59 -2.88
CA SER A 104 12.67 -12.05 -3.64
C SER A 104 12.73 -11.54 -5.09
N SER A 105 12.05 -12.24 -6.01
CA SER A 105 12.01 -11.86 -7.45
C SER A 105 11.63 -10.39 -7.67
N THR A 106 10.61 -9.90 -6.96
CA THR A 106 10.14 -8.50 -7.06
C THR A 106 11.17 -7.51 -6.52
N GLN A 107 11.72 -7.76 -5.32
CA GLN A 107 12.74 -6.89 -4.74
C GLN A 107 14.01 -6.86 -5.59
N ALA A 108 14.44 -8.01 -6.10
CA ALA A 108 15.58 -8.14 -6.99
C ALA A 108 15.37 -7.34 -8.28
N TYR A 109 14.17 -7.39 -8.86
CA TYR A 109 13.87 -6.65 -10.08
C TYR A 109 13.87 -5.14 -9.85
N ILE A 110 13.23 -4.65 -8.77
CA ILE A 110 13.26 -3.22 -8.42
C ILE A 110 14.70 -2.74 -8.20
N LYS A 111 15.52 -3.52 -7.50
CA LYS A 111 16.94 -3.21 -7.31
C LYS A 111 17.69 -3.18 -8.64
N ALA A 112 17.46 -4.15 -9.52
CA ALA A 112 18.07 -4.18 -10.85
C ALA A 112 17.70 -2.94 -11.68
N LEU A 113 16.43 -2.53 -11.68
CA LEU A 113 16.00 -1.29 -12.34
C LEU A 113 16.72 -0.07 -11.76
N ASN A 114 16.76 0.05 -10.42
CA ASN A 114 17.41 1.16 -9.74
C ASN A 114 18.94 1.21 -9.93
N ASP A 115 19.57 0.09 -10.23
CA ASP A 115 21.01 0.00 -10.47
C ASP A 115 21.38 0.28 -11.93
N VAL A 116 20.59 -0.25 -12.87
CA VAL A 116 20.91 -0.21 -14.30
C VAL A 116 20.37 1.06 -14.96
N LEU A 117 19.10 1.38 -14.74
CA LEU A 117 18.42 2.44 -15.50
C LEU A 117 18.98 3.85 -15.30
N PRO A 118 19.42 4.30 -14.10
CA PRO A 118 19.94 5.66 -13.94
C PRO A 118 21.07 5.99 -14.94
N ASN A 119 22.08 5.12 -15.02
CA ASN A 119 23.21 5.30 -15.91
C ASN A 119 22.79 5.23 -17.38
N GLU A 120 21.93 4.27 -17.74
CA GLU A 120 21.45 4.08 -19.10
C GLU A 120 20.60 5.27 -19.58
N ILE A 121 19.73 5.80 -18.72
CA ILE A 121 18.88 6.95 -19.02
C ILE A 121 19.73 8.22 -19.21
N ASP A 122 20.73 8.43 -18.36
CA ASP A 122 21.62 9.61 -18.44
C ASP A 122 22.51 9.59 -19.68
N GLN A 123 23.00 8.41 -20.06
CA GLN A 123 23.85 8.26 -21.24
C GLN A 123 23.04 8.28 -22.55
N HIS A 124 21.75 7.97 -22.50
CA HIS A 124 20.95 7.69 -23.69
C HIS A 124 19.63 8.46 -23.71
N ILE A 125 19.69 9.66 -24.31
CA ILE A 125 18.52 10.55 -24.47
C ILE A 125 17.31 9.86 -25.10
N LEU A 126 17.54 8.93 -26.04
CA LEU A 126 16.47 8.21 -26.72
C LEU A 126 15.69 7.33 -25.74
N LEU A 127 16.37 6.61 -24.84
CA LEU A 127 15.73 5.78 -23.82
C LEU A 127 14.86 6.64 -22.90
N LYS A 128 15.39 7.77 -22.43
CA LYS A 128 14.64 8.74 -21.61
C LYS A 128 13.36 9.22 -22.30
N GLN A 129 13.47 9.57 -23.57
CA GLN A 129 12.33 10.01 -24.39
C GLN A 129 11.32 8.88 -24.59
N THR A 130 11.77 7.65 -24.88
CA THR A 130 10.89 6.50 -25.05
C THR A 130 10.09 6.21 -23.78
N ILE A 131 10.74 6.23 -22.60
CA ILE A 131 10.06 6.05 -21.32
C ILE A 131 9.05 7.17 -21.06
N ARG A 132 9.44 8.45 -21.22
CA ARG A 132 8.53 9.60 -21.01
C ARG A 132 7.32 9.56 -21.95
N ASN A 133 7.57 9.28 -23.24
CA ASN A 133 6.53 9.20 -24.26
C ASN A 133 5.59 8.04 -23.96
N HIS A 134 6.13 6.90 -23.55
CA HIS A 134 5.35 5.74 -23.14
C HIS A 134 4.42 6.09 -21.98
N PHE A 135 4.96 6.61 -20.87
CA PHE A 135 4.17 6.99 -19.69
C PHE A 135 3.08 8.02 -20.00
N SER A 136 3.37 8.97 -20.89
CA SER A 136 2.39 9.96 -21.35
C SER A 136 1.30 9.29 -22.19
N SER A 137 1.67 8.38 -23.10
CA SER A 137 0.74 7.70 -24.01
C SER A 137 -0.26 6.78 -23.29
N VAL A 138 0.18 6.14 -22.20
CA VAL A 138 -0.66 5.22 -21.42
C VAL A 138 -1.38 5.90 -20.26
N ASN A 139 -1.21 7.22 -20.12
CA ASN A 139 -1.67 8.00 -18.97
C ASN A 139 -1.32 7.30 -17.64
N LEU A 140 -0.03 7.06 -17.42
CA LEU A 140 0.47 6.32 -16.25
C LEU A 140 -0.12 6.84 -14.92
N SER A 141 -0.31 8.16 -14.82
CA SER A 141 -0.89 8.81 -13.65
C SER A 141 -2.29 8.33 -13.31
N TYR A 142 -3.13 8.11 -14.32
CA TYR A 142 -4.47 7.58 -14.13
C TYR A 142 -4.41 6.10 -13.72
N GLN A 143 -3.55 5.31 -14.36
CA GLN A 143 -3.47 3.87 -14.12
C GLN A 143 -3.06 3.54 -12.68
N TYR A 144 -1.95 4.12 -12.18
CA TYR A 144 -1.52 3.79 -10.81
C TYR A 144 -2.52 4.31 -9.76
N ARG A 145 -3.22 5.43 -10.02
CA ARG A 145 -4.27 5.96 -9.13
C ARG A 145 -5.49 5.06 -9.11
N SER A 146 -5.90 4.57 -10.28
CA SER A 146 -7.01 3.64 -10.41
C SER A 146 -6.72 2.33 -9.68
N ALA A 147 -5.52 1.77 -9.87
CA ALA A 147 -5.09 0.55 -9.19
C ALA A 147 -5.13 0.71 -7.65
N ALA A 148 -4.61 1.81 -7.11
CA ALA A 148 -4.67 2.06 -5.67
C ALA A 148 -6.10 2.16 -5.15
N ARG A 149 -6.99 2.87 -5.85
CA ARG A 149 -8.40 3.02 -5.43
C ARG A 149 -9.11 1.68 -5.37
N THR A 150 -8.97 0.86 -6.42
CA THR A 150 -9.56 -0.48 -6.46
C THR A 150 -9.04 -1.34 -5.30
N ILE A 151 -7.73 -1.35 -5.03
CA ILE A 151 -7.17 -2.14 -3.93
C ILE A 151 -7.65 -1.62 -2.56
N VAL A 152 -7.80 -0.31 -2.37
CA VAL A 152 -8.37 0.23 -1.13
C VAL A 152 -9.82 -0.22 -0.95
N GLU A 153 -10.64 -0.14 -2.01
CA GLU A 153 -12.04 -0.58 -1.98
C GLU A 153 -12.18 -2.08 -1.72
N ASP A 154 -11.35 -2.89 -2.36
CA ASP A 154 -11.32 -4.35 -2.21
C ASP A 154 -10.90 -4.79 -0.79
N ASN A 155 -10.27 -3.91 -0.01
CA ASN A 155 -9.87 -4.15 1.38
C ASN A 155 -10.76 -3.43 2.41
N ASP A 156 -12.02 -3.11 2.04
CA ASP A 156 -13.02 -2.35 2.81
C ASP A 156 -12.57 -0.95 3.27
N GLY A 157 -11.64 -0.34 2.55
CA GLY A 157 -11.31 1.07 2.68
C GLY A 157 -12.23 1.96 1.84
N ASN A 158 -12.24 3.26 2.14
CA ASN A 158 -13.01 4.26 1.43
C ASN A 158 -12.23 4.74 0.19
N GLY A 159 -12.40 4.08 -0.96
CA GLY A 159 -11.70 4.41 -2.21
C GLY A 159 -11.91 5.84 -2.72
N SER A 160 -13.08 6.43 -2.48
CA SER A 160 -13.40 7.81 -2.85
C SER A 160 -12.49 8.84 -2.18
N ASP A 161 -12.03 8.52 -0.98
CA ASP A 161 -11.22 9.40 -0.13
C ASP A 161 -9.73 9.11 -0.28
N THR A 162 -9.37 8.14 -1.14
CA THR A 162 -7.98 7.72 -1.35
C THR A 162 -7.22 8.76 -2.15
N ILE A 163 -6.17 9.29 -1.53
CA ILE A 163 -5.20 10.18 -2.13
C ILE A 163 -3.97 9.36 -2.49
N VAL A 164 -3.55 9.46 -3.74
CA VAL A 164 -2.38 8.75 -4.28
C VAL A 164 -1.42 9.77 -4.85
N THR A 165 -0.21 9.77 -4.31
CA THR A 165 0.84 10.72 -4.66
C THR A 165 2.08 9.94 -5.10
N PHE A 166 2.66 10.33 -6.23
CA PHE A 166 4.01 9.91 -6.57
C PHE A 166 4.99 10.95 -6.02
N SER A 167 5.74 10.59 -4.98
CA SER A 167 6.69 11.49 -4.32
C SER A 167 7.85 11.81 -5.26
N ASN A 168 8.09 13.09 -5.51
CA ASN A 168 9.22 13.59 -6.30
C ASN A 168 10.51 13.77 -5.46
N THR A 169 10.45 13.50 -4.15
CA THR A 169 11.61 13.51 -3.24
C THR A 169 12.06 12.11 -2.91
N ASP A 170 11.11 11.22 -2.60
CA ASP A 170 11.37 9.84 -2.19
C ASP A 170 11.22 8.83 -3.34
N TRP A 171 10.77 9.29 -4.51
CA TRP A 171 10.61 8.51 -5.73
C TRP A 171 9.81 7.22 -5.52
N ARG A 172 8.69 7.31 -4.81
CA ARG A 172 7.80 6.19 -4.47
C ARG A 172 6.34 6.61 -4.52
N ILE A 173 5.45 5.63 -4.60
CA ILE A 173 4.01 5.87 -4.42
C ILE A 173 3.69 5.94 -2.93
N GLU A 174 2.92 6.96 -2.56
CA GLU A 174 2.36 7.16 -1.23
C GLU A 174 0.84 7.17 -1.35
N VAL A 175 0.17 6.34 -0.55
CA VAL A 175 -1.28 6.20 -0.54
C VAL A 175 -1.78 6.59 0.85
N GLU A 176 -2.69 7.54 0.89
CA GLU A 176 -3.46 7.91 2.08
C GLU A 176 -4.92 7.53 1.83
N GLY A 177 -5.55 6.92 2.82
CA GLY A 177 -6.93 6.48 2.73
C GLY A 177 -7.56 6.37 4.10
N THR A 178 -8.84 6.00 4.14
CA THR A 178 -9.57 5.83 5.40
C THR A 178 -10.37 4.55 5.41
N ALA A 179 -10.65 4.02 6.60
CA ALA A 179 -11.65 2.96 6.81
C ALA A 179 -12.71 3.44 7.80
N THR A 180 -13.93 2.93 7.67
CA THR A 180 -15.07 3.37 8.49
C THR A 180 -15.23 2.48 9.72
N PHE A 181 -14.90 3.01 10.90
CA PHE A 181 -15.22 2.39 12.18
C PHE A 181 -16.69 2.60 12.52
N LYS A 182 -17.37 1.54 12.96
CA LYS A 182 -18.73 1.59 13.50
C LYS A 182 -18.73 1.00 14.91
N SER A 183 -19.15 1.78 15.90
CA SER A 183 -19.15 1.33 17.29
C SER A 183 -20.14 0.19 17.54
N VAL A 184 -19.80 -0.73 18.45
CA VAL A 184 -20.75 -1.69 19.04
C VAL A 184 -21.50 -0.99 20.17
N SER A 185 -22.83 -1.01 20.11
CA SER A 185 -23.72 -0.24 20.99
C SER A 185 -24.92 -1.10 21.39
N ASP A 186 -25.43 -0.89 22.60
CA ASP A 186 -26.68 -1.48 23.10
C ASP A 186 -27.90 -0.57 22.86
N GLY A 187 -27.69 0.63 22.30
CA GLY A 187 -28.72 1.62 21.98
C GLY A 187 -29.32 2.35 23.18
N GLU A 188 -29.21 1.80 24.39
CA GLU A 188 -29.82 2.33 25.61
C GLU A 188 -28.81 3.04 26.53
N VAL A 189 -27.60 2.50 26.69
CA VAL A 189 -26.57 3.04 27.59
C VAL A 189 -25.42 3.67 26.81
N ILE A 190 -25.05 3.09 25.67
CA ILE A 190 -24.00 3.59 24.78
C ILE A 190 -24.62 3.83 23.40
N SER A 191 -24.62 5.07 22.92
CA SER A 191 -25.09 5.40 21.57
C SER A 191 -24.15 4.88 20.47
N SER A 192 -24.69 4.48 19.33
CA SER A 192 -23.87 4.15 18.17
C SER A 192 -23.25 5.40 17.54
N PHE A 193 -22.02 5.28 17.05
CA PHE A 193 -21.34 6.30 16.28
C PHE A 193 -20.46 5.67 15.19
N GLU A 194 -20.17 6.45 14.16
CA GLU A 194 -19.25 6.09 13.08
C GLU A 194 -18.11 7.11 13.02
N GLN A 195 -16.90 6.64 12.76
CA GLN A 195 -15.72 7.48 12.65
C GLN A 195 -14.80 6.95 11.54
N LYS A 196 -14.19 7.85 10.77
CA LYS A 196 -13.14 7.49 9.83
C LYS A 196 -11.81 7.31 10.55
N VAL A 197 -11.12 6.23 10.24
CA VAL A 197 -9.77 5.93 10.74
C VAL A 197 -8.81 6.01 9.56
N ASP A 198 -7.81 6.87 9.69
CA ASP A 198 -6.85 7.13 8.62
C ASP A 198 -5.81 6.01 8.52
N GLY A 199 -5.37 5.74 7.29
CA GLY A 199 -4.29 4.82 6.95
C GLY A 199 -3.31 5.49 5.99
N LYS A 200 -2.03 5.15 6.11
CA LYS A 200 -0.99 5.56 5.17
C LYS A 200 -0.12 4.37 4.81
N GLY A 201 0.16 4.23 3.51
CA GLY A 201 0.98 3.17 2.94
C GLY A 201 2.00 3.71 1.96
N TYR A 202 3.15 3.04 1.89
CA TYR A 202 4.28 3.45 1.07
C TYR A 202 4.72 2.30 0.18
N GLY A 203 4.87 2.58 -1.12
CA GLY A 203 5.45 1.68 -2.08
C GLY A 203 6.98 1.67 -1.99
N PRO A 204 7.64 0.70 -2.66
CA PRO A 204 9.08 0.67 -2.76
C PRO A 204 9.61 1.86 -3.58
N VAL A 205 10.86 2.24 -3.31
CA VAL A 205 11.53 3.34 -3.99
C VAL A 205 11.95 2.95 -5.41
N LEU A 206 11.58 3.78 -6.37
CA LEU A 206 11.91 3.69 -7.79
C LEU A 206 12.88 4.83 -8.16
N ARG A 207 14.12 4.76 -7.63
CA ARG A 207 15.15 5.79 -7.80
C ARG A 207 15.41 6.15 -9.27
N TYR A 208 15.32 5.18 -10.19
CA TYR A 208 15.52 5.45 -11.62
C TYR A 208 14.52 6.47 -12.20
N MET A 209 13.37 6.69 -11.55
CA MET A 209 12.37 7.67 -11.97
C MET A 209 12.89 9.11 -11.85
N GLU A 210 13.91 9.35 -11.03
CA GLU A 210 14.62 10.63 -10.96
C GLU A 210 15.19 11.00 -12.32
N ASN A 211 15.99 10.11 -12.91
CA ASN A 211 16.61 10.30 -14.23
C ASN A 211 15.55 10.37 -15.35
N VAL A 212 14.39 9.75 -15.14
CA VAL A 212 13.25 9.89 -16.05
C VAL A 212 12.70 11.30 -16.00
N TYR A 213 12.49 11.95 -14.83
CA TYR A 213 11.78 13.24 -14.76
C TYR A 213 12.65 14.49 -14.64
N GLN A 214 13.88 14.37 -14.16
CA GLN A 214 14.89 15.44 -14.21
C GLN A 214 15.66 15.29 -15.51
#